data_AF-A0A061D175-F1
#
_entry.id   AF-A0A061D175-F1
#
_cell.length_a   1.000
_cell.length_b   1.000
_cell.length_c   1.000
_cell.angle_alpha   90.00
_cell.angle_beta   90.00
_cell.angle_gamma   90.00
#
_symmetry.space_group_name_H-M   'P 1'
#
loop_
_entity.id
_entity.type
_entity.pdbx_description
1 polymer ?
#
loop_
_entity_poly.entity_id
_entity_poly.type
_entity_poly.pdbx_seq_one_letter_code
_entity_poly.pdbx_strand_id
1 'polypeptide(L)' 'MFRRSYNHIWRTVLLKGSPANKVATWSCAICMSLAWIYVSEKRNPRANGIFFRKREAEYFTDEEIAKWNEKFKSQNNN' A
#
# COMPACT_ATOMS: atom_id res chain seq x y z
N MET A 1 16.66 12.59 -40.90
CA MET A 1 15.27 12.18 -41.28
C MET A 1 14.43 11.67 -40.11
N PHE A 2 14.81 11.88 -38.83
CA PHE A 2 14.09 11.32 -37.66
C PHE A 2 13.01 12.23 -37.04
N ARG A 3 13.00 13.54 -37.34
CA ARG A 3 12.09 14.51 -36.70
C ARG A 3 10.60 14.31 -37.05
N ARG A 4 10.26 13.74 -38.21
CA ARG A 4 8.85 13.57 -38.63
C ARG A 4 8.13 12.44 -37.89
N SER A 5 8.83 11.38 -37.48
CA SER A 5 8.19 10.21 -36.83
C SER A 5 7.68 10.52 -35.42
N TYR A 6 8.43 11.30 -34.63
CA TYR A 6 8.06 11.65 -33.25
C TYR A 6 6.74 12.43 -33.17
N ASN A 7 6.48 13.35 -34.10
CA ASN A 7 5.25 14.15 -34.09
C ASN A 7 3.99 13.30 -34.29
N HIS A 8 4.08 12.17 -35.00
CA HIS A 8 2.95 11.25 -35.15
C HIS A 8 2.75 10.37 -33.91
N ILE A 9 3.83 9.98 -33.24
CA ILE A 9 3.79 9.14 -32.02
C ILE A 9 3.10 9.87 -30.87
N TRP A 10 3.46 11.14 -30.63
CA TRP A 10 2.78 11.95 -29.61
C TRP A 10 1.28 12.09 -29.88
N ARG A 11 0.92 12.26 -31.16
CA ARG A 11 -0.47 12.40 -31.60
C ARG A 11 -1.27 11.08 -31.47
N THR A 12 -0.64 9.92 -31.66
CA THR A 12 -1.27 8.60 -31.45
C THR A 12 -1.34 8.16 -29.99
N VAL A 13 -0.41 8.62 -29.15
CA VAL A 13 -0.48 8.42 -27.69
C VAL A 13 -1.60 9.28 -27.08
N LEU A 14 -1.80 10.51 -27.57
CA LEU A 14 -2.86 11.43 -27.11
C LEU A 14 -4.25 11.12 -27.67
N LEU A 15 -4.38 10.22 -28.65
CA LEU A 15 -5.67 9.79 -29.18
C LEU A 15 -6.43 8.97 -28.11
N LYS A 16 -7.56 9.50 -27.64
CA LYS A 16 -8.51 8.80 -26.76
C LYS A 16 -8.90 7.46 -27.40
N GLY A 17 -8.53 6.36 -26.76
CA GLY A 17 -8.87 5.00 -27.20
C GLY A 17 -7.68 4.13 -27.65
N SER A 18 -6.50 4.71 -27.89
CA SER A 18 -5.28 3.94 -28.18
C SER A 18 -4.92 3.01 -27.01
N PRO A 19 -4.44 1.77 -27.27
CA PRO A 19 -3.98 0.86 -26.21
C PRO A 19 -2.95 1.49 -25.28
N ALA A 20 -2.02 2.29 -25.83
CA ALA A 20 -1.02 3.01 -25.06
C ALA A 20 -1.65 4.02 -24.08
N ASN A 21 -2.69 4.73 -24.52
CA ASN A 21 -3.42 5.68 -23.68
C ASN A 21 -4.18 4.96 -22.55
N LYS A 22 -4.81 3.81 -22.85
CA LYS A 22 -5.48 2.98 -21.83
C LYS A 22 -4.48 2.53 -20.75
N VAL A 23 -3.35 1.97 -21.16
CA VAL A 23 -2.29 1.55 -20.21
C VAL A 23 -1.82 2.75 -19.40
N ALA A 24 -1.49 3.87 -20.03
CA ALA A 24 -1.05 5.08 -19.34
C ALA A 24 -2.08 5.58 -18.31
N THR A 25 -3.37 5.57 -18.63
CA THR A 25 -4.42 5.97 -17.68
C THR A 25 -4.51 5.02 -16.48
N TRP A 26 -4.42 3.71 -16.70
CA TRP A 26 -4.40 2.72 -15.61
C TRP A 26 -3.14 2.85 -14.76
N SER A 27 -1.97 3.00 -15.38
CA SER A 27 -0.71 3.23 -14.69
C SER A 27 -0.77 4.50 -13.83
N CYS A 28 -1.32 5.59 -14.37
CA CYS A 28 -1.47 6.84 -13.65
C CYS A 28 -2.44 6.69 -12.46
N ALA A 29 -3.57 6.01 -12.64
CA ALA A 29 -4.53 5.74 -11.57
C ALA A 29 -3.89 4.92 -10.43
N ILE A 30 -3.11 3.89 -10.77
CA ILE A 30 -2.38 3.07 -9.79
C ILE A 30 -1.31 3.89 -9.08
N CYS A 31 -0.53 4.70 -9.79
CA CYS A 31 0.48 5.56 -9.16
C CYS A 31 -0.16 6.57 -8.20
N MET A 32 -1.27 7.20 -8.58
CA MET A 32 -1.99 8.14 -7.74
C MET A 32 -2.57 7.48 -6.49
N SER A 33 -3.14 6.27 -6.61
CA SER A 33 -3.67 5.54 -5.46
C SER A 33 -2.56 5.09 -4.51
N LEU A 34 -1.42 4.62 -5.03
CA LEU A 34 -0.25 4.28 -4.23
C LEU A 34 0.32 5.51 -3.51
N ALA A 35 0.44 6.64 -4.21
CA ALA A 35 0.90 7.89 -3.60
C ALA A 35 -0.05 8.36 -2.48
N TRP A 36 -1.36 8.22 -2.69
CA TRP A 36 -2.36 8.51 -1.66
C TRP A 36 -2.21 7.61 -0.44
N ILE A 37 -2.11 6.29 -0.65
CA ILE A 37 -1.91 5.31 0.43
C ILE A 37 -0.63 5.65 1.21
N TYR A 38 0.48 5.90 0.50
CA TYR A 38 1.76 6.26 1.11
C TYR A 38 1.65 7.51 2.00
N VAL A 39 1.04 8.59 1.50
CA VAL A 39 0.85 9.82 2.28
C VAL A 39 -0.06 9.58 3.48
N SER A 40 -1.11 8.77 3.31
CA SER A 40 -2.04 8.43 4.39
C SER A 40 -1.36 7.63 5.51
N GLU A 41 -0.59 6.60 5.16
CA GLU A 41 0.14 5.76 6.12
C GLU A 41 1.26 6.55 6.81
N LYS A 42 1.91 7.47 6.09
CA LYS A 42 2.92 8.35 6.69
C LYS A 42 2.34 9.26 7.78
N ARG A 43 1.09 9.72 7.61
CA ARG A 43 0.39 10.57 8.59
C ARG A 43 -0.16 9.76 9.76
N ASN A 44 -0.75 8.60 9.48
CA ASN A 44 -1.36 7.72 10.49
C ASN A 44 -0.98 6.26 10.21
N PRO A 45 0.17 5.78 10.71
CA PRO A 45 0.62 4.42 10.46
C PRO A 45 -0.29 3.41 11.15
N ARG A 46 -0.72 2.40 10.39
CA ARG A 46 -1.55 1.29 10.89
C ARG A 46 -0.68 0.19 11.49
N ALA A 47 -1.26 -0.61 12.40
CA ALA A 47 -0.59 -1.78 12.99
C ALA A 47 -0.10 -2.78 11.92
N ASN A 48 -0.89 -2.94 10.84
CA ASN A 48 -0.58 -3.74 9.66
C ASN A 48 -0.60 -2.87 8.38
N GLY A 49 0.16 -1.77 8.35
CA GLY A 49 0.33 -0.96 7.14
C GLY A 49 1.18 -1.67 6.07
N ILE A 50 0.95 -1.33 4.80
CA ILE A 50 1.64 -1.94 3.65
C ILE A 50 3.06 -1.37 3.52
N PHE A 51 3.23 -0.05 3.69
CA PHE A 51 4.52 0.64 3.59
C PHE A 51 5.10 0.98 4.96
N PHE A 52 4.25 1.43 5.89
CA PHE A 52 4.68 1.81 7.23
C PHE A 52 3.92 1.05 8.29
N ARG A 53 4.66 0.32 9.13
CA ARG A 53 4.12 -0.34 10.30
C ARG A 53 4.18 0.61 11.51
N LYS A 54 3.10 0.69 12.27
CA LYS A 54 3.08 1.42 13.54
C LYS A 54 4.17 0.84 14.46
N ARG A 55 5.02 1.73 15.02
CA ARG A 55 6.12 1.33 15.94
C ARG A 55 5.63 0.99 17.34
N GLU A 56 4.42 1.40 17.68
CA GLU A 56 3.82 1.10 18.97
C GLU A 56 3.38 -0.37 19.00
N ALA A 57 3.72 -1.05 20.09
CA ALA A 57 3.20 -2.38 20.37
C ALA A 57 1.67 -2.29 20.52
N GLU A 58 0.97 -3.25 19.94
CA GLU A 58 -0.47 -3.40 20.17
C GLU A 58 -0.65 -3.68 21.67
N TYR A 59 -1.44 -2.84 22.35
CA TYR A 59 -1.70 -3.01 23.76
C TYR A 59 -2.45 -4.34 23.94
N PHE A 60 -1.86 -5.26 24.70
CA PHE A 60 -2.55 -6.47 25.09
C PHE A 60 -3.78 -6.11 25.90
N THR A 61 -4.92 -6.68 25.51
CA THR A 61 -6.15 -6.57 26.30
C THR A 61 -6.02 -7.41 27.57
N ASP A 62 -6.69 -7.00 28.66
CA ASP A 62 -6.64 -7.73 29.94
C ASP A 62 -7.07 -9.20 29.77
N GLU A 63 -7.97 -9.48 28.82
CA GLU A 63 -8.43 -10.82 28.46
C GLU A 63 -7.31 -11.68 27.83
N GLU A 64 -6.51 -11.10 26.94
CA GLU A 64 -5.38 -11.80 26.32
C GLU A 64 -4.26 -12.06 27.34
N ILE A 65 -4.03 -11.12 28.26
CA ILE A 65 -3.09 -11.29 29.37
C ILE A 65 -3.55 -12.43 30.28
N ALA A 66 -4.84 -12.49 30.62
CA ALA A 66 -5.42 -13.56 31.44
C ALA A 66 -5.23 -14.93 30.76
N LYS A 67 -5.57 -15.02 29.47
CA LYS A 67 -5.40 -16.25 28.66
C LYS A 67 -3.93 -16.66 28.50
N TRP A 68 -3.02 -15.70 28.41
CA TRP A 68 -1.58 -15.98 28.37
C TRP A 68 -1.10 -16.54 29.71
N ASN A 69 -1.55 -15.95 30.83
CA ASN A 69 -1.18 -16.36 32.18
C ASN A 69 -1.74 -17.74 32.57
N GLU A 70 -2.90 -18.15 32.03
CA GLU A 70 -3.44 -19.50 32.24
C GLU A 70 -2.49 -20.60 31.80
N LYS A 71 -1.73 -20.40 30.71
CA LYS A 71 -0.75 -21.39 30.23
C LYS A 71 0.41 -21.63 31.21
N PHE A 72 0.74 -20.64 32.03
CA PHE A 72 1.83 -20.75 33.01
C PHE A 72 1.35 -21.21 34.38
N LYS A 73 0.06 -21.09 34.69
CA LYS A 73 -0.53 -21.60 35.94
C LYS A 73 -0.43 -23.12 36.05
N SER A 74 -0.47 -23.87 34.95
CA SER A 74 -0.36 -25.34 34.99
C SER A 74 1.07 -25.86 35.13
N GLN A 75 2.11 -25.03 34.90
CA GLN A 75 3.51 -25.45 35.03
C GLN A 75 4.11 -25.22 36.42
N ASN A 76 3.45 -24.46 37.30
CA ASN A 76 3.99 -24.09 38.62
C ASN A 76 3.49 -25.00 39.77
N ASN A 77 2.91 -26.16 39.43
CA ASN A 77 2.36 -27.13 40.39
C ASN A 77 3.15 -28.47 40.43
N ASN A 78 4.43 -28.46 40.06
CA ASN A 78 5.35 -29.60 40.24
C ASN A 78 6.50 -29.22 41.17
#